data_AF-A0A1D7XHF0-F1
#
_entry.id   AF-A0A1D7XHF0-F1
#
_cell.length_a   1.000
_cell.length_b   1.000
_cell.length_c   1.000
_cell.angle_alpha   90.00
_cell.angle_beta   90.00
_cell.angle_gamma   90.00
#
_symmetry.space_group_name_H-M   'P 1'
#
loop_
_entity.id
_entity.type
_entity.pdbx_description
1 polymer ?
#
loop_
_entity_poly.entity_id
_entity_poly.type
_entity_poly.pdbx_seq_one_letter_code
_entity_poly.pdbx_strand_id
1 'polypeptide(L)'
;MAKKQKERHVDFSQDEMVKKSRMESRTKFTDTFKRICEMYDINPLDFKVDETKEKSGFFFTPECSELLALLIRHHADSPLARKNPDKSKITATAVGMYNNLMIKDIDTELNDVFRKLVYTMPAHMVSQEIADWSKPLVRQLTYFLINITTLGNENVGAALRVFTKKLDEMNYNLFRGNYAVQMARDINLEQFQEDDDDRLEINKLLEKQNLSIDKLIANMIKWFDVDAKDIRDKGFPDLIDFLKEQNRMYRLIGIEKTLANADGKELFKDIKNPSDEELRAAYYSLMIEPCLDKGRLKNNEFVMKHYREKVVEWKSITDKILAGEFREPSELTIEKKKEVLKQNIQIIKSDLAAHEEELERLELLDEDEPKNDFLEKLQKDYIEYCKESDKEYKDLYNIVDIFVGQALNEFIK
;
A
#
# COMPACT_ATOMS: atom_id res chain seq x y z
N MET A 1 -44.73 -6.28 18.77
CA MET A 1 -43.63 -5.40 18.32
C MET A 1 -43.39 -5.69 16.85
N ALA A 2 -43.29 -4.67 15.99
CA ALA A 2 -42.95 -4.88 14.58
C ALA A 2 -41.57 -5.56 14.50
N LYS A 3 -41.41 -6.50 13.56
CA LYS A 3 -40.13 -7.20 13.35
C LYS A 3 -39.11 -6.17 12.86
N LYS A 4 -38.06 -5.90 13.66
CA LYS A 4 -36.98 -4.98 13.26
C LYS A 4 -36.37 -5.48 11.93
N GLN A 5 -36.16 -4.57 10.99
CA GLN A 5 -35.50 -4.87 9.73
C GLN A 5 -34.00 -5.08 10.01
N LYS A 6 -33.52 -6.30 9.75
CA LYS A 6 -32.12 -6.72 10.05
C LYS A 6 -31.19 -6.65 8.84
N GLU A 7 -31.73 -6.32 7.66
CA GLU A 7 -31.00 -6.23 6.39
C GLU A 7 -31.49 -4.99 5.62
N ARG A 8 -30.56 -4.26 5.00
CA ARG A 8 -30.86 -3.18 4.06
C ARG A 8 -30.96 -3.74 2.65
N HIS A 9 -31.74 -3.06 1.81
CA HIS A 9 -31.83 -3.40 0.39
C HIS A 9 -30.46 -3.38 -0.33
N VAL A 10 -29.54 -2.53 0.11
CA VAL A 10 -28.18 -2.39 -0.46
C VAL A 10 -27.17 -3.38 0.09
N ASP A 11 -27.50 -4.12 1.16
CA ASP A 11 -26.58 -5.13 1.68
C ASP A 11 -26.31 -6.20 0.62
N PHE A 12 -25.12 -6.77 0.65
CA PHE A 12 -24.69 -7.80 -0.27
C PHE A 12 -25.09 -9.16 0.27
N SER A 13 -25.72 -9.94 -0.60
CA SER A 13 -25.97 -11.35 -0.37
C SER A 13 -24.67 -12.16 -0.41
N GLN A 14 -24.70 -13.36 0.15
CA GLN A 14 -23.58 -14.30 0.03
C GLN A 14 -23.24 -14.60 -1.44
N ASP A 15 -24.21 -14.66 -2.35
CA ASP A 15 -23.95 -14.90 -3.77
C ASP A 15 -23.20 -13.76 -4.44
N GLU A 16 -23.58 -12.52 -4.14
CA GLU A 16 -22.87 -11.36 -4.64
C GLU A 16 -21.45 -11.34 -4.10
N MET A 17 -21.25 -11.66 -2.82
CA MET A 17 -19.91 -11.73 -2.23
C MET A 17 -19.05 -12.85 -2.81
N VAL A 18 -19.62 -14.01 -3.14
CA VAL A 18 -18.91 -15.09 -3.84
C VAL A 18 -18.41 -14.61 -5.20
N LYS A 19 -19.27 -13.94 -5.98
CA LYS A 19 -18.88 -13.36 -7.28
C LYS A 19 -17.83 -12.27 -7.11
N LYS A 20 -18.02 -11.34 -6.17
CA LYS A 20 -17.16 -10.18 -5.94
C LYS A 20 -15.77 -10.56 -5.44
N SER A 21 -15.69 -11.59 -4.60
CA SER A 21 -14.42 -12.18 -4.14
C SER A 21 -13.79 -13.16 -5.12
N ARG A 22 -14.43 -13.41 -6.28
CA ARG A 22 -13.97 -14.36 -7.33
C ARG A 22 -13.81 -15.79 -6.80
N MET A 23 -14.66 -16.19 -5.86
CA MET A 23 -14.66 -17.53 -5.29
C MET A 23 -15.50 -18.49 -6.13
N GLU A 24 -15.02 -19.73 -6.30
CA GLU A 24 -15.69 -20.74 -7.13
C GLU A 24 -17.01 -21.27 -6.54
N SER A 25 -17.19 -21.19 -5.22
CA SER A 25 -18.38 -21.72 -4.55
C SER A 25 -18.67 -21.03 -3.22
N ARG A 26 -19.93 -21.10 -2.78
CA ARG A 26 -20.36 -20.64 -1.44
C ARG A 26 -19.59 -21.31 -0.30
N THR A 27 -19.26 -22.59 -0.44
CA THR A 27 -18.51 -23.34 0.59
C THR A 27 -17.10 -22.79 0.72
N LYS A 28 -16.35 -22.69 -0.39
CA LYS A 28 -15.00 -22.11 -0.39
C LYS A 28 -15.00 -20.68 0.14
N PHE A 29 -15.97 -19.86 -0.27
CA PHE A 29 -16.13 -18.51 0.25
C PHE A 29 -16.32 -18.50 1.78
N THR A 30 -17.23 -19.33 2.31
CA THR A 30 -17.52 -19.36 3.75
C THR A 30 -16.32 -19.82 4.57
N ASP A 31 -15.59 -20.82 4.08
CA ASP A 31 -14.39 -21.33 4.74
C ASP A 31 -13.28 -20.28 4.76
N THR A 32 -13.04 -19.60 3.63
CA THR A 32 -12.07 -18.51 3.54
C THR A 32 -12.49 -17.31 4.40
N PHE A 33 -13.76 -16.92 4.37
CA PHE A 33 -14.32 -15.85 5.21
C PHE A 33 -14.08 -16.13 6.70
N LYS A 34 -14.37 -17.34 7.17
CA LYS A 34 -14.10 -17.73 8.57
C LYS A 34 -12.62 -17.67 8.93
N ARG A 35 -11.72 -18.04 8.00
CA ARG A 35 -10.26 -17.91 8.21
C ARG A 35 -9.81 -16.46 8.27
N ILE A 36 -10.35 -15.58 7.41
CA ILE A 36 -10.11 -14.14 7.48
C ILE A 36 -10.58 -13.59 8.83
N CYS A 37 -11.78 -13.97 9.26
CA CYS A 37 -12.30 -13.60 10.58
C CYS A 37 -11.38 -14.06 11.73
N GLU A 38 -10.90 -15.30 11.69
CA GLU A 38 -9.95 -15.82 12.69
C GLU A 38 -8.60 -15.08 12.64
N MET A 39 -8.06 -14.84 11.43
CA MET A 39 -6.75 -14.23 11.23
C MET A 39 -6.69 -12.77 11.70
N TYR A 40 -7.76 -12.01 11.50
CA TYR A 40 -7.80 -10.59 11.82
C TYR A 40 -8.67 -10.27 13.03
N ASP A 41 -9.17 -11.26 13.76
CA ASP A 41 -10.04 -11.06 14.93
C ASP A 41 -11.30 -10.23 14.60
N ILE A 42 -12.00 -10.64 13.53
CA ILE A 42 -13.30 -10.10 13.13
C ILE A 42 -14.36 -11.12 13.53
N ASN A 43 -15.40 -10.72 14.26
CA ASN A 43 -16.41 -11.66 14.71
C ASN A 43 -17.37 -12.04 13.56
N PRO A 44 -17.41 -13.32 13.13
CA PRO A 44 -18.23 -13.75 11.99
C PRO A 44 -19.73 -13.66 12.27
N LEU A 45 -20.16 -13.55 13.55
CA LEU A 45 -21.56 -13.38 13.91
C LEU A 45 -22.10 -12.00 13.52
N ASP A 46 -21.22 -11.02 13.34
CA ASP A 46 -21.60 -9.65 12.98
C ASP A 46 -22.25 -9.60 11.59
N PHE A 47 -21.88 -10.55 10.74
CA PHE A 47 -22.38 -10.72 9.37
C PHE A 47 -23.57 -11.70 9.29
N LYS A 48 -24.09 -12.21 10.41
CA LYS A 48 -25.26 -13.11 10.40
C LYS A 48 -26.56 -12.33 10.52
N VAL A 49 -27.51 -12.68 9.64
CA VAL A 49 -28.88 -12.12 9.64
C VAL A 49 -29.55 -12.27 11.00
N ASP A 50 -29.36 -13.42 11.64
CA ASP A 50 -29.77 -13.72 13.00
C ASP A 50 -28.59 -14.35 13.75
N GLU A 51 -27.86 -13.51 14.48
CA GLU A 51 -26.70 -13.90 15.31
C GLU A 51 -27.02 -15.01 16.33
N THR A 52 -28.29 -15.12 16.76
CA THR A 52 -28.75 -16.14 17.71
C THR A 52 -28.96 -17.51 17.07
N LYS A 53 -28.98 -17.59 15.74
CA LYS A 53 -29.24 -18.83 14.99
C LYS A 53 -28.02 -19.27 14.23
N GLU A 54 -27.53 -20.45 14.56
CA GLU A 54 -26.36 -21.03 13.89
C GLU A 54 -26.56 -21.16 12.37
N LYS A 55 -27.76 -21.56 11.92
CA LYS A 55 -28.13 -21.75 10.52
C LYS A 55 -28.63 -20.48 9.80
N SER A 56 -28.54 -19.31 10.44
CA SER A 56 -28.81 -18.05 9.77
C SER A 56 -27.90 -17.88 8.55
N GLY A 57 -28.46 -17.29 7.48
CA GLY A 57 -27.64 -16.80 6.36
C GLY A 57 -26.70 -15.67 6.79
N PHE A 58 -25.81 -15.29 5.87
CA PHE A 58 -24.96 -14.11 6.00
C PHE A 58 -25.51 -12.95 5.17
N PHE A 59 -25.35 -11.74 5.69
CA PHE A 59 -25.48 -10.48 4.95
C PHE A 59 -24.19 -9.68 5.13
N PHE A 60 -23.82 -8.88 4.13
CA PHE A 60 -22.61 -8.09 4.16
C PHE A 60 -22.94 -6.63 3.87
N THR A 61 -22.57 -5.77 4.79
CA THR A 61 -22.89 -4.34 4.72
C THR A 61 -22.07 -3.65 3.63
N PRO A 62 -22.60 -2.65 2.89
CA PRO A 62 -21.84 -1.95 1.85
C PRO A 62 -20.53 -1.37 2.35
N GLU A 63 -20.48 -0.97 3.62
CA GLU A 63 -19.30 -0.40 4.29
C GLU A 63 -18.15 -1.41 4.42
N CYS A 64 -18.48 -2.70 4.57
CA CYS A 64 -17.48 -3.74 4.78
C CYS A 64 -17.25 -4.61 3.53
N SER A 65 -18.23 -4.68 2.61
CA SER A 65 -18.26 -5.68 1.53
C SER A 65 -17.12 -5.54 0.52
N GLU A 66 -16.81 -4.32 0.09
CA GLU A 66 -15.70 -4.05 -0.85
C GLU A 66 -14.36 -4.49 -0.26
N LEU A 67 -14.08 -4.06 0.97
CA LEU A 67 -12.87 -4.35 1.72
C LEU A 67 -12.73 -5.83 2.06
N LEU A 68 -13.82 -6.48 2.49
CA LEU A 68 -13.82 -7.90 2.82
C LEU A 68 -13.63 -8.77 1.58
N ALA A 69 -14.27 -8.42 0.46
CA ALA A 69 -14.08 -9.14 -0.79
C ALA A 69 -12.63 -9.11 -1.28
N LEU A 70 -11.93 -7.98 -1.08
CA LEU A 70 -10.51 -7.83 -1.38
C LEU A 70 -9.63 -8.78 -0.52
N LEU A 71 -9.87 -8.84 0.79
CA LEU A 71 -9.17 -9.76 1.69
C LEU A 71 -9.41 -11.23 1.34
N ILE A 72 -10.66 -11.59 1.05
CA ILE A 72 -11.03 -12.97 0.71
C ILE A 72 -10.38 -13.40 -0.61
N ARG A 73 -10.39 -12.52 -1.62
CA ARG A 73 -9.82 -12.77 -2.94
C ARG A 73 -8.34 -13.17 -2.87
N HIS A 74 -7.56 -12.45 -2.07
CA HIS A 74 -6.10 -12.60 -1.96
C HIS A 74 -5.65 -13.41 -0.74
N HIS A 75 -6.58 -14.03 0.00
CA HIS A 75 -6.21 -14.86 1.15
C HIS A 75 -5.17 -15.90 0.78
N ALA A 76 -5.32 -16.58 -0.36
CA ALA A 76 -4.45 -17.69 -0.76
C ALA A 76 -3.01 -17.23 -1.05
N ASP A 77 -2.83 -15.97 -1.46
CA ASP A 77 -1.55 -15.36 -1.79
C ASP A 77 -0.81 -14.80 -0.57
N SER A 78 -1.50 -14.69 0.57
CA SER A 78 -0.87 -14.24 1.82
C SER A 78 0.24 -15.21 2.24
N PRO A 79 1.44 -14.72 2.60
CA PRO A 79 2.49 -15.53 3.20
C PRO A 79 2.05 -16.26 4.49
N LEU A 80 0.95 -15.81 5.11
CA LEU A 80 0.39 -16.35 6.34
C LEU A 80 -0.90 -17.17 6.13
N ALA A 81 -1.29 -17.45 4.88
CA ALA A 81 -2.55 -18.12 4.53
C ALA A 81 -2.73 -19.52 5.16
N ARG A 82 -1.63 -20.19 5.51
CA ARG A 82 -1.65 -21.55 6.09
C ARG A 82 -1.96 -21.47 7.58
N LYS A 83 -2.74 -22.44 8.07
CA LYS A 83 -2.91 -22.65 9.51
C LYS A 83 -1.54 -23.05 10.10
N ASN A 84 -0.93 -22.16 10.89
CA ASN A 84 0.45 -22.22 11.38
C ASN A 84 1.51 -22.08 10.28
N PRO A 85 1.70 -20.86 9.72
CA PRO A 85 2.74 -20.64 8.73
C PRO A 85 4.12 -20.87 9.37
N ASP A 86 4.98 -21.62 8.68
CA ASP A 86 6.37 -21.79 9.09
C ASP A 86 7.11 -20.48 8.82
N LYS A 87 7.18 -19.64 9.85
CA LYS A 87 7.81 -18.32 9.79
C LYS A 87 9.26 -18.39 9.33
N SER A 88 9.93 -19.53 9.53
CA SER A 88 11.31 -19.72 9.09
C SER A 88 11.47 -19.79 7.57
N LYS A 89 10.36 -19.91 6.82
CA LYS A 89 10.35 -20.08 5.35
C LYS A 89 9.69 -18.92 4.61
N ILE A 90 9.28 -17.87 5.31
CA ILE A 90 8.71 -16.68 4.66
C ILE A 90 9.83 -15.96 3.92
N THR A 91 9.60 -15.64 2.65
CA THR A 91 10.56 -14.93 1.80
C THR A 91 10.14 -13.48 1.60
N ALA A 92 11.09 -12.56 1.50
CA ALA A 92 10.81 -11.16 1.22
C ALA A 92 10.13 -10.99 -0.13
N THR A 93 10.52 -11.79 -1.13
CA THR A 93 9.86 -11.81 -2.44
C THR A 93 8.36 -12.12 -2.31
N ALA A 94 7.96 -13.09 -1.49
CA ALA A 94 6.55 -13.42 -1.28
C ALA A 94 5.79 -12.27 -0.60
N VAL A 95 6.39 -11.62 0.41
CA VAL A 95 5.80 -10.45 1.07
C VAL A 95 5.61 -9.29 0.07
N GLY A 96 6.64 -8.99 -0.73
CA GLY A 96 6.56 -7.93 -1.74
C GLY A 96 5.51 -8.22 -2.83
N MET A 97 5.45 -9.47 -3.32
CA MET A 97 4.45 -9.89 -4.30
C MET A 97 3.02 -9.77 -3.76
N TYR A 98 2.80 -10.17 -2.51
CA TYR A 98 1.48 -10.05 -1.88
C TYR A 98 1.02 -8.59 -1.76
N ASN A 99 1.89 -7.69 -1.27
CA ASN A 99 1.58 -6.27 -1.19
C ASN A 99 1.30 -5.67 -2.57
N ASN A 100 2.11 -6.01 -3.58
CA ASN A 100 1.89 -5.55 -4.95
C ASN A 100 0.53 -6.00 -5.50
N LEU A 101 0.15 -7.25 -5.25
CA LEU A 101 -1.13 -7.81 -5.68
C LEU A 101 -2.32 -7.07 -5.04
N MET A 102 -2.26 -6.84 -3.72
CA MET A 102 -3.25 -6.09 -2.97
C MET A 102 -3.39 -4.65 -3.49
N ILE A 103 -2.27 -3.93 -3.64
CA ILE A 103 -2.25 -2.54 -4.11
C ILE A 103 -2.77 -2.43 -5.54
N LYS A 104 -2.40 -3.36 -6.42
CA LYS A 104 -2.92 -3.38 -7.79
C LYS A 104 -4.45 -3.47 -7.80
N ASP A 105 -5.02 -4.40 -7.04
CA ASP A 105 -6.48 -4.54 -6.97
C ASP A 105 -7.15 -3.35 -6.26
N ILE A 106 -6.49 -2.72 -5.27
CA ILE A 106 -6.94 -1.44 -4.69
C ILE A 106 -7.02 -0.36 -5.78
N ASP A 107 -6.02 -0.27 -6.65
CA ASP A 107 -5.93 0.77 -7.67
C ASP A 107 -6.90 0.54 -8.84
N THR A 108 -7.16 -0.72 -9.20
CA THR A 108 -7.91 -1.04 -10.44
C THR A 108 -9.30 -1.60 -10.23
N GLU A 109 -9.59 -2.23 -9.09
CA GLU A 109 -10.83 -3.01 -8.88
C GLU A 109 -11.68 -2.52 -7.71
N LEU A 110 -11.05 -1.93 -6.70
CA LEU A 110 -11.77 -1.44 -5.52
C LEU A 110 -12.58 -0.20 -5.88
N ASN A 111 -13.80 -0.09 -5.34
CA ASN A 111 -14.62 1.11 -5.53
C ASN A 111 -13.84 2.38 -5.09
N ASP A 112 -13.92 3.43 -5.90
CA ASP A 112 -13.06 4.61 -5.79
C ASP A 112 -13.12 5.29 -4.41
N VAL A 113 -14.28 5.27 -3.74
CA VAL A 113 -14.39 5.84 -2.38
C VAL A 113 -13.53 5.04 -1.38
N PHE A 114 -13.56 3.72 -1.45
CA PHE A 114 -12.74 2.86 -0.59
C PHE A 114 -11.25 2.91 -0.96
N ARG A 115 -10.92 2.97 -2.25
CA ARG A 115 -9.55 3.24 -2.71
C ARG A 115 -9.02 4.52 -2.08
N LYS A 116 -9.78 5.61 -2.17
CA LYS A 116 -9.42 6.91 -1.56
C LYS A 116 -9.25 6.79 -0.04
N LEU A 117 -10.11 6.04 0.66
CA LEU A 117 -9.95 5.80 2.09
C LEU A 117 -8.67 5.04 2.42
N VAL A 118 -8.30 4.02 1.65
CA VAL A 118 -7.02 3.31 1.84
C VAL A 118 -5.85 4.27 1.60
N TYR A 119 -5.96 5.15 0.61
CA TYR A 119 -4.93 6.14 0.28
C TYR A 119 -4.75 7.23 1.33
N THR A 120 -5.75 7.52 2.18
CA THR A 120 -5.54 8.42 3.32
C THR A 120 -4.70 7.76 4.41
N MET A 121 -4.59 6.43 4.43
CA MET A 121 -3.92 5.70 5.50
C MET A 121 -2.42 5.57 5.24
N PRO A 122 -1.57 5.68 6.29
CA PRO A 122 -0.12 5.75 6.12
C PRO A 122 0.48 4.39 5.73
N ALA A 123 -0.13 3.30 6.21
CA ALA A 123 0.25 1.92 5.91
C ALA A 123 0.24 1.58 4.41
N HIS A 124 -0.59 2.26 3.61
CA HIS A 124 -0.62 2.09 2.16
C HIS A 124 0.74 2.42 1.52
N MET A 125 1.36 3.55 1.90
CA MET A 125 2.67 3.96 1.36
C MET A 125 3.77 2.96 1.73
N VAL A 126 3.81 2.52 2.99
CA VAL A 126 4.80 1.53 3.45
C VAL A 126 4.62 0.20 2.72
N SER A 127 3.37 -0.21 2.46
CA SER A 127 3.08 -1.43 1.71
C SER A 127 3.55 -1.33 0.26
N GLN A 128 3.42 -0.15 -0.37
CA GLN A 128 3.97 0.11 -1.70
C GLN A 128 5.51 0.03 -1.68
N GLU A 129 6.16 0.66 -0.70
CA GLU A 129 7.62 0.60 -0.57
C GLU A 129 8.11 -0.84 -0.37
N ILE A 130 7.42 -1.65 0.43
CA ILE A 130 7.74 -3.08 0.58
C ILE A 130 7.57 -3.84 -0.74
N ALA A 131 6.50 -3.57 -1.49
CA ALA A 131 6.28 -4.18 -2.80
C ALA A 131 7.43 -3.89 -3.77
N ASP A 132 7.90 -2.64 -3.82
CA ASP A 132 8.92 -2.19 -4.77
C ASP A 132 10.34 -2.62 -4.36
N TRP A 133 10.65 -2.57 -3.05
CA TRP A 133 12.02 -2.69 -2.56
C TRP A 133 12.40 -4.07 -2.03
N SER A 134 11.45 -4.97 -1.74
CA SER A 134 11.77 -6.30 -1.19
C SER A 134 12.74 -7.09 -2.08
N LYS A 135 12.43 -7.18 -3.38
CA LYS A 135 13.26 -7.94 -4.34
C LYS A 135 14.61 -7.24 -4.63
N PRO A 136 14.67 -5.92 -4.91
CA PRO A 136 15.94 -5.21 -5.02
C PRO A 136 16.84 -5.36 -3.80
N LEU A 137 16.29 -5.27 -2.59
CA LEU A 137 17.04 -5.42 -1.35
C LEU A 137 17.70 -6.80 -1.26
N VAL A 138 16.94 -7.87 -1.48
CA VAL A 138 17.48 -9.25 -1.48
C VAL A 138 18.61 -9.40 -2.50
N ARG A 139 18.42 -8.90 -3.73
CA ARG A 139 19.42 -8.99 -4.79
C ARG A 139 20.71 -8.25 -4.43
N GLN A 140 20.61 -6.99 -4.01
CA GLN A 140 21.79 -6.18 -3.70
C GLN A 140 22.52 -6.67 -2.45
N LEU A 141 21.79 -7.14 -1.44
CA LEU A 141 22.38 -7.75 -0.25
C LEU A 141 23.11 -9.06 -0.61
N THR A 142 22.55 -9.86 -1.52
CA THR A 142 23.20 -11.07 -2.02
C THR A 142 24.52 -10.75 -2.73
N TYR A 143 24.52 -9.78 -3.66
CA TYR A 143 25.76 -9.36 -4.33
C TYR A 143 26.79 -8.81 -3.36
N PHE A 144 26.37 -8.04 -2.36
CA PHE A 144 27.28 -7.57 -1.34
C PHE A 144 27.97 -8.73 -0.60
N LEU A 145 27.23 -9.78 -0.22
CA LEU A 145 27.78 -10.95 0.46
C LEU A 145 28.73 -11.77 -0.43
N ILE A 146 28.42 -11.90 -1.72
CA ILE A 146 29.30 -12.57 -2.70
C ILE A 146 30.59 -11.75 -2.87
N ASN A 147 30.47 -10.43 -3.07
CA ASN A 147 31.62 -9.55 -3.28
C ASN A 147 32.62 -9.61 -2.13
N ILE A 148 32.16 -9.60 -0.87
CA ILE A 148 33.07 -9.64 0.30
C ILE A 148 33.73 -11.01 0.52
N THR A 149 33.26 -12.07 -0.13
CA THR A 149 33.78 -13.43 0.02
C THR A 149 34.59 -13.92 -1.17
N THR A 150 34.36 -13.37 -2.37
CA THR A 150 34.90 -13.89 -3.64
C THR A 150 35.94 -13.00 -4.27
N LEU A 151 35.83 -11.68 -4.10
CA LEU A 151 36.82 -10.76 -4.60
C LEU A 151 38.09 -10.86 -3.71
N GLY A 152 39.27 -10.65 -4.29
CA GLY A 152 40.55 -10.96 -3.64
C GLY A 152 41.53 -9.80 -3.49
N ASN A 153 41.26 -8.63 -4.08
CA ASN A 153 42.21 -7.51 -4.18
C ASN A 153 41.65 -6.18 -3.61
N GLU A 154 40.48 -6.22 -2.97
CA GLU A 154 39.71 -5.09 -2.49
C GLU A 154 39.78 -4.94 -0.95
N ASN A 155 39.46 -3.75 -0.46
CA ASN A 155 39.43 -3.50 0.98
C ASN A 155 38.03 -3.80 1.56
N VAL A 156 37.75 -5.09 1.79
CA VAL A 156 36.51 -5.56 2.40
C VAL A 156 36.22 -4.86 3.74
N GLY A 157 37.24 -4.60 4.56
CA GLY A 157 37.10 -3.88 5.83
C GLY A 157 36.58 -2.45 5.67
N ALA A 158 36.99 -1.74 4.62
CA ALA A 158 36.47 -0.41 4.31
C ALA A 158 35.01 -0.46 3.86
N ALA A 159 34.62 -1.46 3.06
CA ALA A 159 33.23 -1.67 2.64
C ALA A 159 32.32 -1.96 3.85
N LEU A 160 32.73 -2.88 4.74
CA LEU A 160 32.01 -3.18 5.99
C LEU A 160 31.84 -1.94 6.87
N ARG A 161 32.89 -1.12 7.01
CA ARG A 161 32.83 0.13 7.78
C ARG A 161 31.81 1.11 7.21
N VAL A 162 31.75 1.29 5.89
CA VAL A 162 30.77 2.19 5.26
C VAL A 162 29.36 1.66 5.41
N PHE A 163 29.16 0.36 5.14
CA PHE A 163 27.87 -0.31 5.28
C PHE A 163 27.33 -0.19 6.72
N THR A 164 28.18 -0.46 7.71
CA THR A 164 27.82 -0.37 9.14
C THR A 164 27.39 1.05 9.53
N LYS A 165 28.14 2.08 9.11
CA LYS A 165 27.77 3.47 9.39
C LYS A 165 26.43 3.86 8.76
N LYS A 166 26.17 3.38 7.54
CA LYS A 166 24.90 3.64 6.86
C LYS A 166 23.73 2.94 7.55
N LEU A 167 23.92 1.71 8.03
CA LEU A 167 22.91 1.02 8.83
C LEU A 167 22.65 1.74 10.16
N ASP A 168 23.68 2.21 10.85
CA ASP A 168 23.53 2.98 12.10
C ASP A 168 22.71 4.26 11.89
N GLU A 169 23.03 5.02 10.84
CA GLU A 169 22.25 6.20 10.42
C GLU A 169 20.77 5.84 10.12
N MET A 170 20.53 4.75 9.39
CA MET A 170 19.17 4.28 9.07
C MET A 170 18.41 3.85 10.32
N ASN A 171 19.05 3.09 11.22
CA ASN A 171 18.46 2.62 12.47
C ASN A 171 18.03 3.80 13.36
N TYR A 172 18.91 4.80 13.50
CA TYR A 172 18.58 6.01 14.26
C TYR A 172 17.42 6.79 13.63
N ASN A 173 17.39 6.92 12.30
CA ASN A 173 16.30 7.61 11.61
C ASN A 173 14.95 6.89 11.75
N LEU A 174 14.93 5.55 11.67
CA LEU A 174 13.72 4.75 11.93
C LEU A 174 13.23 4.95 13.37
N PHE A 175 14.13 4.86 14.36
CA PHE A 175 13.79 5.09 15.76
C PHE A 175 13.25 6.50 16.00
N ARG A 176 13.96 7.52 15.50
CA ARG A 176 13.58 8.93 15.63
C ARG A 176 12.22 9.20 14.98
N GLY A 177 11.98 8.65 13.80
CA GLY A 177 10.70 8.76 13.10
C GLY A 177 9.56 8.17 13.91
N ASN A 178 9.73 6.93 14.40
CA ASN A 178 8.75 6.29 15.28
C ASN A 178 8.51 7.10 16.56
N TYR A 179 9.56 7.58 17.22
CA TYR A 179 9.45 8.40 18.44
C TYR A 179 8.65 9.68 18.20
N ALA A 180 8.94 10.42 17.12
CA ALA A 180 8.25 11.66 16.80
C ALA A 180 6.76 11.44 16.50
N VAL A 181 6.42 10.37 15.77
CA VAL A 181 5.03 10.02 15.46
C VAL A 181 4.28 9.60 16.73
N GLN A 182 4.89 8.79 17.60
CA GLN A 182 4.30 8.40 18.88
C GLN A 182 4.05 9.63 19.77
N MET A 183 5.04 10.51 19.91
CA MET A 183 4.89 11.73 20.69
C MET A 183 3.78 12.64 20.16
N ALA A 184 3.70 12.85 18.85
CA ALA A 184 2.63 13.66 18.24
C ALA A 184 1.25 13.05 18.50
N ARG A 185 1.14 11.72 18.43
CA ARG A 185 -0.09 11.01 18.72
C ARG A 185 -0.49 11.10 20.18
N ASP A 186 0.44 10.92 21.11
CA ASP A 186 0.15 11.00 22.55
C ASP A 186 -0.37 12.39 22.92
N ILE A 187 0.23 13.45 22.36
CA ILE A 187 -0.26 14.84 22.52
C ILE A 187 -1.67 15.01 21.95
N ASN A 188 -1.94 14.48 20.76
CA ASN A 188 -3.28 14.56 20.16
C ASN A 188 -4.31 13.82 21.03
N LEU A 189 -3.96 12.64 21.55
CA LEU A 189 -4.83 11.88 22.45
C LEU A 189 -5.11 12.63 23.76
N GLU A 190 -4.12 13.29 24.35
CA GLU A 190 -4.31 14.12 25.55
C GLU A 190 -5.24 15.33 25.28
N GLN A 191 -5.23 15.89 24.07
CA GLN A 191 -6.03 17.08 23.72
C GLN A 191 -7.45 16.77 23.26
N PHE A 192 -7.68 15.60 22.64
CA PHE A 192 -8.93 15.26 21.97
C PHE A 192 -9.61 14.00 22.54
N GLN A 193 -9.30 13.61 23.79
CA GLN A 193 -10.00 12.53 24.47
C GLN A 193 -11.49 12.87 24.66
N GLU A 194 -12.35 12.16 23.93
CA GLU A 194 -13.73 11.90 24.35
C GLU A 194 -13.73 10.53 25.06
N ASP A 195 -14.26 10.47 26.28
CA ASP A 195 -14.09 9.36 27.23
C ASP A 195 -14.72 8.00 26.80
N ASP A 196 -15.47 7.93 25.69
CA ASP A 196 -16.23 6.75 25.25
C ASP A 196 -16.27 6.58 23.71
N ASP A 197 -15.12 6.63 23.02
CA ASP A 197 -15.06 6.20 21.60
C ASP A 197 -14.67 4.72 21.47
N ASP A 198 -15.66 3.87 21.15
CA ASP A 198 -15.47 2.44 20.81
C ASP A 198 -14.45 2.22 19.68
N ARG A 199 -14.08 3.27 18.93
CA ARG A 199 -13.11 3.23 17.83
C ARG A 199 -11.73 3.70 18.23
N LEU A 200 -11.50 4.16 19.45
CA LEU A 200 -10.21 4.73 19.86
C LEU A 200 -9.04 3.79 19.55
N GLU A 201 -9.15 2.52 19.94
CA GLU A 201 -8.11 1.51 19.68
C GLU A 201 -7.96 1.19 18.18
N ILE A 202 -9.05 1.25 17.41
CA ILE A 202 -9.01 1.02 15.96
C ILE A 202 -8.34 2.20 15.26
N ASN A 203 -8.69 3.44 15.61
CA ASN A 203 -8.06 4.66 15.08
C ASN A 203 -6.55 4.65 15.34
N LYS A 204 -6.15 4.26 16.56
CA LYS A 204 -4.76 4.03 16.94
C LYS A 204 -4.04 2.99 16.06
N LEU A 205 -4.73 1.97 15.56
CA LEU A 205 -4.15 1.00 14.64
C LEU A 205 -4.07 1.55 13.21
N LEU A 206 -5.11 2.23 12.73
CA LEU A 206 -5.17 2.83 11.39
C LEU A 206 -4.09 3.90 11.15
N GLU A 207 -3.64 4.58 12.20
CA GLU A 207 -2.55 5.57 12.13
C GLU A 207 -1.14 4.95 12.08
N LYS A 208 -0.97 3.65 12.35
CA LYS A 208 0.35 3.02 12.32
C LYS A 208 0.88 2.94 10.88
N GLN A 209 2.08 3.47 10.67
CA GLN A 209 2.81 3.32 9.41
C GLN A 209 3.24 1.87 9.18
N ASN A 210 3.79 1.23 10.21
CA ASN A 210 4.29 -0.14 10.15
C ASN A 210 3.15 -1.15 10.40
N LEU A 211 2.14 -1.12 9.53
CA LEU A 211 0.99 -2.02 9.51
C LEU A 211 0.83 -2.56 8.08
N SER A 212 0.68 -3.87 7.94
CA SER A 212 0.45 -4.48 6.63
C SER A 212 -0.88 -4.07 6.00
N ILE A 213 -0.93 -4.04 4.66
CA ILE A 213 -2.10 -3.58 3.90
C ILE A 213 -3.37 -4.36 4.22
N ASP A 214 -3.25 -5.67 4.45
CA ASP A 214 -4.35 -6.56 4.81
C ASP A 214 -4.91 -6.26 6.21
N LYS A 215 -4.04 -5.99 7.18
CA LYS A 215 -4.43 -5.53 8.52
C LYS A 215 -5.02 -4.14 8.51
N LEU A 216 -4.50 -3.25 7.66
CA LEU A 216 -5.11 -1.93 7.46
C LEU A 216 -6.56 -2.12 7.02
N ILE A 217 -6.79 -2.91 5.97
CA ILE A 217 -8.13 -3.21 5.46
C ILE A 217 -9.01 -3.86 6.53
N ALA A 218 -8.47 -4.82 7.28
CA ALA A 218 -9.20 -5.48 8.36
C ALA A 218 -9.60 -4.52 9.49
N ASN A 219 -8.72 -3.60 9.88
CA ASN A 219 -9.03 -2.57 10.87
C ASN A 219 -10.06 -1.57 10.34
N MET A 220 -10.04 -1.24 9.03
CA MET A 220 -11.10 -0.44 8.41
C MET A 220 -12.45 -1.15 8.43
N ILE A 221 -12.48 -2.47 8.18
CA ILE A 221 -13.70 -3.28 8.32
C ILE A 221 -14.22 -3.19 9.77
N LYS A 222 -13.35 -3.39 10.77
CA LYS A 222 -13.74 -3.26 12.18
C LYS A 222 -14.27 -1.86 12.50
N TRP A 223 -13.65 -0.82 11.95
CA TRP A 223 -14.07 0.56 12.14
C TRP A 223 -15.49 0.78 11.64
N PHE A 224 -15.80 0.34 10.41
CA PHE A 224 -17.14 0.46 9.82
C PHE A 224 -18.19 -0.43 10.49
N ASP A 225 -17.76 -1.59 10.99
CA ASP A 225 -18.65 -2.56 11.62
C ASP A 225 -19.28 -2.04 12.91
N VAL A 226 -18.62 -1.08 13.61
CA VAL A 226 -19.19 -0.42 14.80
C VAL A 226 -20.53 0.26 14.49
N ASP A 227 -20.61 1.09 13.44
CA ASP A 227 -21.87 1.75 13.07
C ASP A 227 -22.88 0.76 12.52
N ALA A 228 -22.42 -0.19 11.71
CA ALA A 228 -23.29 -1.21 11.13
C ALA A 228 -24.03 -2.00 12.22
N LYS A 229 -23.33 -2.38 13.30
CA LYS A 229 -23.90 -3.05 14.47
C LYS A 229 -24.92 -2.19 15.19
N ASP A 230 -24.56 -0.96 15.52
CA ASP A 230 -25.46 -0.05 16.23
C ASP A 230 -26.77 0.19 15.47
N ILE A 231 -26.68 0.42 14.15
CA ILE A 231 -27.85 0.61 13.30
C ILE A 231 -28.66 -0.69 13.21
N ARG A 232 -28.01 -1.83 13.03
CA ARG A 232 -28.68 -3.15 12.98
C ARG A 232 -29.46 -3.46 14.25
N ASP A 233 -28.89 -3.17 15.42
CA ASP A 233 -29.50 -3.45 16.71
C ASP A 233 -30.71 -2.53 16.97
N LYS A 234 -30.65 -1.28 16.48
CA LYS A 234 -31.79 -0.35 16.44
C LYS A 234 -32.83 -0.75 15.39
N GLY A 235 -32.41 -1.43 14.33
CA GLY A 235 -33.19 -1.81 13.17
C GLY A 235 -32.95 -0.83 12.03
N PHE A 236 -32.64 -1.34 10.84
CA PHE A 236 -32.34 -0.49 9.70
C PHE A 236 -33.56 0.33 9.27
N PRO A 237 -33.41 1.64 9.02
CA PRO A 237 -34.48 2.46 8.46
C PRO A 237 -34.75 2.06 7.01
N ASP A 238 -35.90 2.51 6.48
CA ASP A 238 -36.13 2.46 5.04
C ASP A 238 -35.01 3.21 4.32
N LEU A 239 -34.38 2.55 3.35
CA LEU A 239 -33.18 3.06 2.71
C LEU A 239 -33.45 4.37 1.95
N ILE A 240 -34.59 4.47 1.25
CA ILE A 240 -34.88 5.64 0.42
C ILE A 240 -35.13 6.85 1.33
N ASP A 241 -35.92 6.66 2.38
CA ASP A 241 -36.19 7.72 3.35
C ASP A 241 -34.91 8.12 4.10
N PHE A 242 -34.06 7.16 4.45
CA PHE A 242 -32.75 7.41 5.05
C PHE A 242 -31.86 8.26 4.14
N LEU A 243 -31.69 7.88 2.87
CA LEU A 243 -30.84 8.62 1.92
C LEU A 243 -31.35 10.06 1.70
N LYS A 244 -32.68 10.24 1.62
CA LYS A 244 -33.30 11.57 1.50
C LYS A 244 -33.04 12.42 2.73
N GLU A 245 -33.19 11.87 3.92
CA GLU A 245 -32.98 12.60 5.16
C GLU A 245 -31.50 12.94 5.36
N GLN A 246 -30.57 12.02 5.10
CA GLN A 246 -29.14 12.32 5.16
C GLN A 246 -28.75 13.43 4.18
N ASN A 247 -29.24 13.38 2.94
CA ASN A 247 -28.99 14.45 1.97
C ASN A 247 -29.57 15.79 2.44
N ARG A 248 -30.76 15.78 3.04
CA ARG A 248 -31.36 16.99 3.64
C ARG A 248 -30.48 17.54 4.76
N MET A 249 -29.93 16.70 5.63
CA MET A 249 -29.01 17.12 6.70
C MET A 249 -27.75 17.77 6.14
N TYR A 250 -27.15 17.22 5.09
CA TYR A 250 -26.01 17.87 4.42
C TYR A 250 -26.35 19.25 3.86
N ARG A 251 -27.55 19.41 3.26
CA ARG A 251 -28.00 20.73 2.78
C ARG A 251 -28.13 21.77 3.88
N LEU A 252 -28.50 21.37 5.10
CA LEU A 252 -28.60 22.28 6.24
C LEU A 252 -27.24 22.89 6.64
N ILE A 253 -26.15 22.15 6.43
CA ILE A 253 -24.78 22.64 6.66
C ILE A 253 -24.12 23.20 5.39
N GLY A 254 -24.93 23.48 4.35
CA GLY A 254 -24.46 24.10 3.10
C GLY A 254 -23.71 23.15 2.16
N ILE A 255 -23.83 21.83 2.36
CA ILE A 255 -23.23 20.82 1.48
C ILE A 255 -24.31 20.28 0.54
N GLU A 256 -24.15 20.53 -0.76
CA GLU A 256 -25.05 19.98 -1.77
C GLU A 256 -24.50 18.64 -2.30
N LYS A 257 -25.19 17.54 -1.96
CA LYS A 257 -24.94 16.21 -2.53
C LYS A 257 -26.06 15.88 -3.51
N THR A 258 -25.75 15.85 -4.79
CA THR A 258 -26.71 15.39 -5.81
C THR A 258 -26.72 13.86 -5.79
N LEU A 259 -27.85 13.25 -5.42
CA LEU A 259 -28.04 11.81 -5.57
C LEU A 259 -28.34 11.55 -7.04
N ALA A 260 -27.28 11.40 -7.84
CA ALA A 260 -27.40 11.17 -9.27
C ALA A 260 -26.63 9.92 -9.67
N ASN A 261 -27.07 9.27 -10.74
CA ASN A 261 -26.31 8.19 -11.35
C ASN A 261 -25.12 8.73 -12.16
N ALA A 262 -24.32 7.84 -12.75
CA ALA A 262 -23.13 8.23 -13.54
C ALA A 262 -23.45 9.12 -14.75
N ASP A 263 -24.68 9.08 -15.27
CA ASP A 263 -25.15 9.92 -16.39
C ASP A 263 -25.69 11.29 -15.92
N GLY A 264 -25.61 11.59 -14.62
CA GLY A 264 -26.12 12.83 -14.03
C GLY A 264 -27.63 12.87 -13.83
N LYS A 265 -28.34 11.74 -13.96
CA LYS A 265 -29.80 11.66 -13.71
C LYS A 265 -30.07 11.55 -12.21
N GLU A 266 -30.95 12.40 -11.68
CA GLU A 266 -31.29 12.39 -10.26
C GLU A 266 -32.07 11.12 -9.87
N LEU A 267 -31.54 10.41 -8.88
CA LEU A 267 -32.19 9.26 -8.27
C LEU A 267 -33.50 9.70 -7.60
N PHE A 268 -34.53 8.86 -7.69
CA PHE A 268 -35.88 9.09 -7.14
C PHE A 268 -36.68 10.23 -7.79
N LYS A 269 -36.09 10.97 -8.74
CA LYS A 269 -36.76 12.01 -9.53
C LYS A 269 -36.79 11.64 -11.01
N ASP A 270 -35.61 11.53 -11.62
CA ASP A 270 -35.48 11.12 -13.02
C ASP A 270 -35.51 9.59 -13.15
N ILE A 271 -35.01 8.89 -12.13
CA ILE A 271 -35.02 7.43 -12.02
C ILE A 271 -35.98 7.01 -10.91
N LYS A 272 -37.16 6.51 -11.30
CA LYS A 272 -38.20 6.10 -10.34
C LYS A 272 -37.81 4.90 -9.48
N ASN A 273 -37.15 3.92 -10.10
CA ASN A 273 -36.69 2.68 -9.46
C ASN A 273 -35.19 2.49 -9.76
N PRO A 274 -34.29 3.07 -8.93
CA PRO A 274 -32.85 2.89 -9.10
C PRO A 274 -32.42 1.43 -8.93
N SER A 275 -31.33 1.03 -9.58
CA SER A 275 -30.73 -0.31 -9.36
C SER A 275 -30.03 -0.39 -8.00
N ASP A 276 -29.74 -1.63 -7.53
CA ASP A 276 -28.98 -1.85 -6.31
C ASP A 276 -27.60 -1.19 -6.36
N GLU A 277 -26.94 -1.17 -7.53
CA GLU A 277 -25.68 -0.46 -7.73
C GLU A 277 -25.83 1.07 -7.62
N GLU A 278 -26.88 1.65 -8.19
CA GLU A 278 -27.16 3.09 -8.07
C GLU A 278 -27.45 3.48 -6.63
N LEU A 279 -28.20 2.64 -5.90
CA LEU A 279 -28.48 2.84 -4.48
C LEU A 279 -27.21 2.69 -3.62
N ARG A 280 -26.34 1.73 -3.91
CA ARG A 280 -25.03 1.57 -3.24
C ARG A 280 -24.12 2.76 -3.51
N ALA A 281 -24.06 3.27 -4.74
CA ALA A 281 -23.28 4.46 -5.07
C ALA A 281 -23.77 5.70 -4.31
N ALA A 282 -25.08 5.90 -4.23
CA ALA A 282 -25.69 6.96 -3.42
C ALA A 282 -25.36 6.79 -1.93
N TYR A 283 -25.44 5.56 -1.43
CA TYR A 283 -25.07 5.23 -0.05
C TYR A 283 -23.60 5.58 0.23
N TYR A 284 -22.67 5.18 -0.64
CA TYR A 284 -21.25 5.48 -0.49
C TYR A 284 -20.97 6.98 -0.47
N SER A 285 -21.61 7.77 -1.33
CA SER A 285 -21.40 9.23 -1.34
C SER A 285 -21.90 9.95 -0.07
N LEU A 286 -22.96 9.42 0.56
CA LEU A 286 -23.56 10.01 1.75
C LEU A 286 -22.98 9.50 3.08
N MET A 287 -22.53 8.25 3.12
CA MET A 287 -22.12 7.59 4.37
C MET A 287 -20.62 7.31 4.44
N ILE A 288 -19.95 7.05 3.31
CA ILE A 288 -18.55 6.61 3.30
C ILE A 288 -17.61 7.74 2.86
N GLU A 289 -17.94 8.45 1.80
CA GLU A 289 -17.17 9.60 1.31
C GLU A 289 -16.94 10.70 2.38
N PRO A 290 -17.87 11.00 3.31
CA PRO A 290 -17.63 11.96 4.39
C PRO A 290 -16.51 11.54 5.35
N CYS A 291 -16.19 10.24 5.43
CA CYS A 291 -15.07 9.74 6.23
C CYS A 291 -13.70 10.04 5.59
N LEU A 292 -13.66 10.58 4.38
CA LEU A 292 -12.43 10.93 3.68
C LEU A 292 -11.80 12.21 4.24
N ASP A 293 -10.59 12.09 4.75
CA ASP A 293 -9.69 13.22 4.91
C ASP A 293 -9.15 13.65 3.54
N LYS A 294 -9.82 14.62 2.91
CA LYS A 294 -9.46 15.13 1.59
C LYS A 294 -8.08 15.81 1.55
N GLY A 295 -7.67 16.42 2.66
CA GLY A 295 -6.37 17.08 2.77
C GLY A 295 -5.25 16.05 2.76
N ARG A 296 -5.38 15.02 3.59
CA ARG A 296 -4.45 13.90 3.64
C ARG A 296 -4.43 13.10 2.35
N LEU A 297 -5.59 12.86 1.74
CA LEU A 297 -5.69 12.20 0.43
C LEU A 297 -4.85 12.92 -0.61
N LYS A 298 -5.05 14.23 -0.77
CA LYS A 298 -4.32 15.05 -1.75
C LYS A 298 -2.80 14.99 -1.53
N ASN A 299 -2.36 15.08 -0.27
CA ASN A 299 -0.95 15.00 0.07
C ASN A 299 -0.38 13.60 -0.24
N ASN A 300 -1.08 12.54 0.15
CA ASN A 300 -0.62 11.17 -0.08
C ASN A 300 -0.61 10.83 -1.57
N GLU A 301 -1.62 11.23 -2.35
CA GLU A 301 -1.64 11.04 -3.81
C GLU A 301 -0.49 11.80 -4.48
N PHE A 302 -0.19 13.03 -4.03
CA PHE A 302 0.97 13.77 -4.50
C PHE A 302 2.27 13.02 -4.20
N VAL A 303 2.49 12.60 -2.95
CA VAL A 303 3.70 11.88 -2.56
C VAL A 303 3.83 10.56 -3.32
N MET A 304 2.75 9.79 -3.43
CA MET A 304 2.72 8.51 -4.15
C MET A 304 3.03 8.67 -5.63
N LYS A 305 2.50 9.70 -6.29
CA LYS A 305 2.80 9.98 -7.70
C LYS A 305 4.31 10.22 -7.90
N HIS A 306 4.89 11.12 -7.12
CA HIS A 306 6.31 11.45 -7.22
C HIS A 306 7.22 10.28 -6.80
N TYR A 307 6.76 9.49 -5.83
CA TYR A 307 7.45 8.26 -5.43
C TYR A 307 7.45 7.24 -6.58
N ARG A 308 6.30 6.97 -7.20
CA ARG A 308 6.18 6.03 -8.33
C ARG A 308 7.03 6.47 -9.53
N GLU A 309 7.05 7.76 -9.85
CA GLU A 309 7.95 8.33 -10.86
C GLU A 309 9.43 8.01 -10.53
N LYS A 310 9.87 8.28 -9.29
CA LYS A 310 11.25 7.99 -8.85
C LYS A 310 11.61 6.51 -8.79
N VAL A 311 10.66 5.64 -8.46
CA VAL A 311 10.89 4.18 -8.46
C VAL A 311 11.03 3.67 -9.88
N VAL A 312 10.23 4.16 -10.82
CA VAL A 312 10.35 3.81 -12.25
C VAL A 312 11.69 4.31 -12.81
N GLU A 313 12.15 5.48 -12.38
CA GLU A 313 13.48 6.00 -12.71
C GLU A 313 14.61 5.25 -12.01
N TRP A 314 14.33 4.55 -10.90
CA TRP A 314 15.33 3.78 -10.21
C TRP A 314 15.74 2.56 -11.02
N LYS A 315 17.04 2.44 -11.21
CA LYS A 315 17.69 1.33 -11.91
C LYS A 315 18.86 0.87 -11.07
N SER A 316 19.08 -0.44 -11.00
CA SER A 316 20.31 -0.96 -10.39
C SER A 316 21.54 -0.45 -11.16
N ILE A 317 22.73 -0.46 -10.55
CA ILE A 317 23.96 -0.06 -11.26
C ILE A 317 24.12 -0.87 -12.54
N THR A 318 23.86 -2.19 -12.50
CA THR A 318 23.87 -3.06 -13.68
C THR A 318 22.90 -2.59 -14.77
N ASP A 319 21.67 -2.25 -14.41
CA ASP A 319 20.67 -1.77 -15.37
C ASP A 319 21.01 -0.38 -15.92
N LYS A 320 21.57 0.51 -15.08
CA LYS A 320 22.08 1.82 -15.50
C LYS A 320 23.26 1.68 -16.46
N ILE A 321 24.17 0.73 -16.21
CA ILE A 321 25.28 0.41 -17.12
C ILE A 321 24.74 -0.10 -18.46
N LEU A 322 23.81 -1.06 -18.45
CA LEU A 322 23.18 -1.59 -19.67
C LEU A 322 22.48 -0.49 -20.49
N ALA A 323 21.89 0.49 -19.82
CA ALA A 323 21.25 1.65 -20.44
C ALA A 323 22.23 2.78 -20.84
N GLY A 324 23.52 2.69 -20.48
CA GLY A 324 24.52 3.75 -20.73
C GLY A 324 24.43 4.96 -19.79
N GLU A 325 23.71 4.85 -18.67
CA GLU A 325 23.37 5.94 -17.73
C GLU A 325 24.30 6.02 -16.51
N PHE A 326 25.24 5.07 -16.33
CA PHE A 326 26.11 4.98 -15.14
C PHE A 326 27.53 5.51 -15.39
N ARG A 327 28.09 6.27 -14.43
CA ARG A 327 29.49 6.79 -14.43
C ARG A 327 30.20 6.49 -13.09
N GLU A 328 31.51 6.21 -13.14
CA GLU A 328 32.31 5.72 -12.00
C GLU A 328 32.84 6.85 -11.06
N PRO A 329 32.78 6.69 -9.72
CA PRO A 329 33.24 7.72 -8.77
C PRO A 329 34.75 8.05 -8.80
N SER A 330 35.59 7.14 -9.30
CA SER A 330 37.05 7.30 -9.43
C SER A 330 37.49 8.30 -10.50
N GLU A 331 36.54 8.90 -11.21
CA GLU A 331 36.76 10.10 -12.02
C GLU A 331 37.02 11.37 -11.16
N LEU A 332 37.03 11.31 -9.81
CA LEU A 332 37.08 12.49 -8.92
C LEU A 332 38.10 12.38 -7.73
N THR A 333 38.98 13.39 -7.57
CA THR A 333 40.06 13.50 -6.54
C THR A 333 39.66 14.17 -5.19
N ILE A 334 40.56 14.27 -4.19
CA ILE A 334 40.24 14.77 -2.82
C ILE A 334 39.83 16.25 -2.79
N GLU A 335 40.52 17.13 -3.52
CA GLU A 335 40.02 18.50 -3.68
C GLU A 335 38.77 18.55 -4.55
N LYS A 336 38.62 17.62 -5.50
CA LYS A 336 37.36 17.38 -6.21
C LYS A 336 36.22 17.05 -5.27
N LYS A 337 36.41 16.43 -4.09
CA LYS A 337 35.29 16.15 -3.14
C LYS A 337 34.82 17.38 -2.38
N LYS A 338 35.72 18.31 -2.02
CA LYS A 338 35.35 19.61 -1.42
C LYS A 338 34.86 20.61 -2.47
N GLU A 339 35.37 20.49 -3.69
CA GLU A 339 34.92 21.20 -4.88
C GLU A 339 33.56 20.68 -5.36
N VAL A 340 33.27 19.37 -5.30
CA VAL A 340 31.96 18.75 -5.59
C VAL A 340 30.86 19.30 -4.68
N LEU A 341 31.14 19.55 -3.40
CA LEU A 341 30.14 20.17 -2.51
C LEU A 341 29.85 21.65 -2.86
N LYS A 342 30.84 22.39 -3.38
CA LYS A 342 30.67 23.79 -3.81
C LYS A 342 30.16 23.92 -5.26
N GLN A 343 30.56 23.00 -6.11
CA GLN A 343 30.13 22.84 -7.48
C GLN A 343 28.69 22.34 -7.52
N ASN A 344 28.23 21.37 -6.72
CA ASN A 344 26.82 20.95 -6.69
C ASN A 344 25.84 22.12 -6.49
N ILE A 345 26.24 23.14 -5.73
CA ILE A 345 25.45 24.36 -5.49
C ILE A 345 25.44 25.30 -6.71
N GLN A 346 26.50 25.30 -7.52
CA GLN A 346 26.69 26.18 -8.69
C GLN A 346 26.30 25.48 -10.01
N ILE A 347 26.39 24.15 -10.04
CA ILE A 347 25.96 23.17 -11.05
C ILE A 347 24.43 23.18 -11.16
N ILE A 348 23.67 23.12 -10.06
CA ILE A 348 22.19 23.24 -10.14
C ILE A 348 21.73 24.55 -10.81
N LYS A 349 22.53 25.62 -10.72
CA LYS A 349 22.23 26.92 -11.33
C LYS A 349 22.79 27.10 -12.74
N SER A 350 23.89 26.44 -13.06
CA SER A 350 24.53 26.48 -14.38
C SER A 350 23.99 25.39 -15.31
N ASP A 351 23.58 24.24 -14.79
CA ASP A 351 22.92 23.13 -15.52
C ASP A 351 21.55 23.57 -16.03
N LEU A 352 20.83 24.41 -15.29
CA LEU A 352 19.58 24.99 -15.76
C LEU A 352 19.81 25.85 -17.03
N ALA A 353 20.87 26.66 -17.05
CA ALA A 353 21.20 27.54 -18.18
C ALA A 353 21.91 26.79 -19.33
N ALA A 354 22.77 25.83 -19.01
CA ALA A 354 23.51 25.03 -19.98
C ALA A 354 22.65 23.93 -20.61
N HIS A 355 21.63 23.40 -19.92
CA HIS A 355 20.65 22.50 -20.55
C HIS A 355 19.68 23.25 -21.47
N GLU A 356 19.41 24.53 -21.22
CA GLU A 356 18.68 25.38 -22.18
C GLU A 356 19.54 25.69 -23.42
N GLU A 357 20.84 25.97 -23.25
CA GLU A 357 21.78 26.28 -24.35
C GLU A 357 22.24 25.03 -25.14
N GLU A 358 22.44 23.89 -24.47
CA GLU A 358 22.81 22.61 -25.09
C GLU A 358 21.61 21.93 -25.76
N LEU A 359 20.37 22.15 -25.30
CA LEU A 359 19.16 21.76 -26.04
C LEU A 359 19.07 22.52 -27.38
N GLU A 360 19.31 23.83 -27.37
CA GLU A 360 19.39 24.66 -28.58
C GLU A 360 20.52 24.23 -29.53
N ARG A 361 21.65 23.75 -28.98
CA ARG A 361 22.84 23.37 -29.75
C ARG A 361 22.78 21.95 -30.30
N LEU A 362 22.22 20.99 -29.55
CA LEU A 362 21.99 19.62 -30.00
C LEU A 362 20.84 19.52 -31.01
N GLU A 363 19.88 20.46 -31.02
CA GLU A 363 18.88 20.63 -32.10
C GLU A 363 19.50 21.04 -33.46
N LEU A 364 20.79 21.41 -33.48
CA LEU A 364 21.52 21.93 -34.65
C LEU A 364 22.65 21.00 -35.15
N LEU A 365 22.86 19.81 -34.57
CA LEU A 365 23.96 18.89 -34.91
C LEU A 365 23.43 17.51 -35.34
N ASP A 366 24.06 16.92 -36.38
CA ASP A 366 23.60 15.68 -37.04
C ASP A 366 24.43 14.40 -36.70
N GLU A 367 25.53 14.41 -35.89
CA GLU A 367 26.39 13.21 -35.60
C GLU A 367 27.07 13.15 -34.18
N ASP A 368 27.37 11.93 -33.65
CA ASP A 368 27.71 11.56 -32.23
C ASP A 368 29.23 11.44 -31.81
N GLU A 369 29.55 11.57 -30.50
CA GLU A 369 30.90 11.46 -29.85
C GLU A 369 31.38 10.00 -29.54
N PRO A 370 32.71 9.65 -29.57
CA PRO A 370 33.19 8.27 -29.37
C PRO A 370 33.42 7.86 -27.90
N LYS A 371 33.04 6.62 -27.54
CA LYS A 371 33.05 6.05 -26.18
C LYS A 371 34.44 5.56 -25.70
N ASN A 372 34.64 5.45 -24.38
CA ASN A 372 35.88 4.98 -23.73
C ASN A 372 35.91 3.44 -23.57
N ASP A 373 36.74 2.78 -24.38
CA ASP A 373 36.85 1.32 -24.47
C ASP A 373 37.17 0.59 -23.14
N PHE A 374 37.97 1.18 -22.25
CA PHE A 374 38.29 0.55 -20.96
C PHE A 374 37.08 0.51 -20.03
N LEU A 375 36.37 1.63 -19.94
CA LEU A 375 35.19 1.76 -19.07
C LEU A 375 34.03 0.93 -19.61
N GLU A 376 33.85 0.88 -20.93
CA GLU A 376 32.91 -0.04 -21.56
C GLU A 376 33.21 -1.50 -21.22
N LYS A 377 34.49 -1.88 -21.25
CA LYS A 377 34.89 -3.24 -20.91
C LYS A 377 34.61 -3.56 -19.45
N LEU A 378 35.02 -2.70 -18.52
CA LEU A 378 34.74 -2.86 -17.09
C LEU A 378 33.23 -3.02 -16.81
N GLN A 379 32.42 -2.20 -17.47
CA GLN A 379 30.97 -2.23 -17.40
C GLN A 379 30.38 -3.55 -17.89
N LYS A 380 30.85 -4.03 -19.06
CA LYS A 380 30.46 -5.33 -19.62
C LYS A 380 30.85 -6.49 -18.69
N ASP A 381 32.08 -6.46 -18.18
CA ASP A 381 32.62 -7.48 -17.27
C ASP A 381 31.82 -7.53 -15.95
N TYR A 382 31.40 -6.37 -15.40
CA TYR A 382 30.55 -6.32 -14.20
C TYR A 382 29.15 -6.91 -14.43
N ILE A 383 28.53 -6.67 -15.60
CA ILE A 383 27.23 -7.27 -15.94
C ILE A 383 27.37 -8.79 -16.04
N GLU A 384 28.44 -9.28 -16.66
CA GLU A 384 28.70 -10.70 -16.79
C GLU A 384 28.92 -11.35 -15.42
N TYR A 385 29.73 -10.71 -14.56
CA TYR A 385 29.93 -11.12 -13.17
C TYR A 385 28.61 -11.25 -12.39
N CYS A 386 27.71 -10.27 -12.48
CA CYS A 386 26.40 -10.36 -11.81
C CYS A 386 25.55 -11.53 -12.34
N LYS A 387 25.57 -11.78 -13.66
CA LYS A 387 24.83 -12.89 -14.28
C LYS A 387 25.38 -14.25 -13.90
N GLU A 388 26.70 -14.39 -13.77
CA GLU A 388 27.35 -15.59 -13.28
C GLU A 388 27.04 -15.81 -11.80
N SER A 389 27.13 -14.75 -11.00
CA SER A 389 26.81 -14.77 -9.58
C SER A 389 25.37 -15.22 -9.32
N ASP A 390 24.39 -14.73 -10.10
CA ASP A 390 22.99 -15.16 -10.01
C ASP A 390 22.81 -16.67 -10.27
N LYS A 391 23.65 -17.27 -11.12
CA LYS A 391 23.61 -18.71 -11.43
C LYS A 391 24.31 -19.54 -10.37
N GLU A 392 25.50 -19.13 -9.96
CA GLU A 392 26.35 -19.89 -9.05
C GLU A 392 25.87 -19.81 -7.60
N TYR A 393 25.40 -18.65 -7.15
CA TYR A 393 25.05 -18.39 -5.74
C TYR A 393 23.53 -18.36 -5.50
N LYS A 394 22.77 -19.15 -6.26
CA LYS A 394 21.31 -19.24 -6.12
C LYS A 394 20.87 -19.64 -4.70
N ASP A 395 21.63 -20.51 -4.05
CA ASP A 395 21.33 -20.93 -2.67
C ASP A 395 21.53 -19.80 -1.67
N LEU A 396 22.56 -18.97 -1.86
CA LEU A 396 22.77 -17.77 -1.04
C LEU A 396 21.64 -16.77 -1.24
N TYR A 397 21.18 -16.56 -2.48
CA TYR A 397 20.00 -15.73 -2.76
C TYR A 397 18.79 -16.21 -1.96
N ASN A 398 18.51 -17.52 -1.97
CA ASN A 398 17.38 -18.09 -1.23
C ASN A 398 17.51 -17.88 0.29
N ILE A 399 18.73 -18.02 0.83
CA ILE A 399 19.00 -17.77 2.26
C ILE A 399 18.76 -16.30 2.61
N VAL A 400 19.24 -15.37 1.78
CA VAL A 400 19.04 -13.93 1.98
C VAL A 400 17.56 -13.56 1.87
N ASP A 401 16.84 -14.12 0.88
CA ASP A 401 15.41 -13.88 0.69
C ASP A 401 14.59 -14.32 1.91
N ILE A 402 14.91 -15.49 2.48
CA ILE A 402 14.30 -15.97 3.73
C ILE A 402 14.69 -15.06 4.91
N PHE A 403 15.95 -14.67 5.04
CA PHE A 403 16.40 -13.81 6.14
C PHE A 403 15.66 -12.46 6.14
N VAL A 404 15.58 -11.79 4.99
CA VAL A 404 14.83 -10.55 4.84
C VAL A 404 13.33 -10.79 5.04
N GLY A 405 12.80 -11.92 4.55
CA GLY A 405 11.40 -12.30 4.75
C GLY A 405 11.02 -12.52 6.21
N GLN A 406 11.91 -13.10 7.01
CA GLN A 406 11.74 -13.22 8.46
C GLN A 406 11.73 -11.86 9.16
N ALA A 407 12.57 -10.91 8.72
CA ALA A 407 12.53 -9.55 9.25
C ALA A 407 11.22 -8.84 8.88
N LEU A 408 10.75 -8.99 7.64
CA LEU A 408 9.46 -8.46 7.18
C LEU A 408 8.26 -9.21 7.79
N ASN A 409 8.44 -10.40 8.36
CA ASN A 409 7.35 -11.14 8.99
C ASN A 409 6.74 -10.36 10.18
N GLU A 410 7.53 -9.59 10.94
CA GLU A 410 6.97 -8.77 12.03
C GLU A 410 6.09 -7.61 11.53
N PHE A 411 6.16 -7.23 10.25
CA PHE A 411 5.25 -6.26 9.64
C PHE A 411 3.88 -6.86 9.29
N ILE A 412 3.86 -8.12 8.84
CA ILE A 412 2.63 -8.84 8.46
C ILE A 412 1.99 -9.62 9.62
N LYS A 413 2.75 -9.92 10.67
CA LYS A 413 2.27 -10.56 11.91
C LYS A 413 1.42 -9.61 12.70
#